data_AF-A0A354FRA3-F1
#
_entry.id   AF-A0A354FRA3-F1
#
_cell.length_a   1.000
_cell.length_b   1.000
_cell.length_c   1.000
_cell.angle_alpha   90.00
_cell.angle_beta   90.00
_cell.angle_gamma   90.00
#
_symmetry.space_group_name_H-M   'P 1'
#
loop_
_entity.id
_entity.type
_entity.pdbx_description
1 polymer ?
#
loop_
_entity_poly.entity_id
_entity_poly.type
_entity_poly.pdbx_seq_one_letter_code
_entity_poly.pdbx_strand_id
1 'polypeptide(L)'
;THAASLVDIFVEWGEGAKKKRIPANELVHHINWPKKAPTPKPNEEFETNEATLSVMEEGPWLSTGSYMHEGRFKAEIGGIIFGIYTNEQAIVNFFGKDRLLGDVWIPNEKNVPEEGTVVTVVVKPHTPKK
;
A
#
# COMPACT_ATOMS: atom_id res chain seq x y z
N THR A 1 16.66 6.45 -20.67
CA THR A 1 15.29 6.12 -20.23
C THR A 1 15.38 5.04 -19.17
N HIS A 2 15.31 5.41 -17.88
CA HIS A 2 15.17 4.41 -16.83
C HIS A 2 13.72 3.94 -16.88
N ALA A 3 13.48 2.76 -17.45
CA ALA A 3 12.19 2.09 -17.31
C ALA A 3 11.87 2.01 -15.81
N ALA A 4 10.63 2.31 -15.44
CA ALA A 4 10.19 2.21 -14.07
C ALA A 4 10.53 0.80 -13.54
N SER A 5 11.24 0.75 -12.42
CA SER A 5 11.72 -0.51 -11.84
C SER A 5 10.66 -1.07 -10.92
N LEU A 6 10.31 -2.33 -11.12
CA LEU A 6 9.47 -3.07 -10.18
C LEU A 6 10.28 -3.40 -8.93
N VAL A 7 9.68 -3.24 -7.75
CA VAL A 7 10.30 -3.51 -6.45
C VAL A 7 9.41 -4.37 -5.58
N ASP A 8 10.01 -5.26 -4.79
CA ASP A 8 9.33 -5.92 -3.68
C ASP A 8 9.54 -5.11 -2.41
N ILE A 9 8.49 -4.96 -1.60
CA ILE A 9 8.53 -4.28 -0.31
C ILE A 9 8.22 -5.28 0.79
N PHE A 10 9.09 -5.34 1.80
CA PHE A 10 8.87 -6.11 3.02
C PHE A 10 8.93 -5.20 4.23
N VAL A 11 8.14 -5.53 5.26
CA VAL A 11 8.19 -4.88 6.56
C VAL A 11 8.65 -5.90 7.58
N GLU A 12 9.67 -5.52 8.35
CA GLU A 12 10.31 -6.35 9.36
C GLU A 12 10.21 -5.68 10.73
N TRP A 13 9.92 -6.44 11.78
CA TRP A 13 9.92 -5.94 13.15
C TRP A 13 10.17 -7.06 14.16
N GLY A 14 10.49 -6.68 15.40
CA GLY A 14 10.92 -7.60 16.45
C GLY A 14 12.37 -8.03 16.32
N GLU A 15 12.84 -8.79 17.31
CA GLU A 15 14.26 -9.16 17.45
C GLU A 15 14.45 -10.68 17.61
N GLY A 16 15.62 -11.16 17.19
CA GLY A 16 16.02 -12.56 17.35
C GLY A 16 15.00 -13.54 16.78
N ALA A 17 14.62 -14.54 17.59
CA ALA A 17 13.65 -15.56 17.21
C ALA A 17 12.21 -15.04 17.00
N LYS A 18 11.90 -13.81 17.45
CA LYS A 18 10.57 -13.19 17.29
C LYS A 18 10.51 -12.24 16.10
N LYS A 19 11.60 -12.13 15.31
CA LYS A 19 11.62 -11.27 14.13
C LYS A 19 10.57 -11.73 13.13
N LYS A 20 9.65 -10.84 12.78
CA LYS A 20 8.67 -11.03 11.73
C LYS A 20 9.15 -10.32 10.46
N ARG A 21 8.80 -10.90 9.31
CA ARG A 21 8.98 -10.31 7.98
C ARG A 21 7.79 -10.69 7.15
N ILE A 22 7.04 -9.70 6.67
CA ILE A 22 5.93 -9.92 5.74
C ILE A 22 6.03 -8.96 4.56
N PRO A 23 5.51 -9.33 3.38
CA PRO A 23 5.40 -8.40 2.27
C PRO A 23 4.38 -7.30 2.58
N ALA A 24 4.56 -6.11 2.01
CA ALA A 24 3.74 -4.94 2.36
C ALA A 24 2.24 -5.10 2.06
N ASN A 25 1.87 -5.91 1.06
CA ASN A 25 0.46 -6.19 0.74
C ASN A 25 -0.27 -6.92 1.88
N GLU A 26 0.43 -7.73 2.68
CA GLU A 26 -0.15 -8.44 3.84
C GLU A 26 -0.57 -7.49 4.97
N LEU A 27 -0.08 -6.25 4.97
CA LEU A 27 -0.47 -5.21 5.94
C LEU A 27 -1.75 -4.47 5.56
N VAL A 28 -2.27 -4.68 4.34
CA VAL A 28 -3.37 -3.90 3.78
C VAL A 28 -4.50 -4.83 3.36
N HIS A 29 -5.73 -4.48 3.74
CA HIS A 29 -6.94 -5.07 3.19
C HIS A 29 -7.55 -4.19 2.11
N HIS A 30 -8.11 -4.85 1.11
CA HIS A 30 -9.01 -4.27 0.13
C HIS A 30 -10.47 -4.55 0.54
N ILE A 31 -11.29 -3.50 0.55
CA ILE A 31 -12.73 -3.60 0.75
C ILE A 31 -13.38 -4.00 -0.57
N ASN A 32 -13.96 -5.20 -0.61
CA ASN A 32 -14.70 -5.69 -1.76
C ASN A 32 -16.19 -5.36 -1.59
N TRP A 33 -16.61 -4.27 -2.24
CA TRP A 33 -18.01 -3.89 -2.29
C TRP A 33 -18.83 -4.86 -3.16
N PRO A 34 -20.09 -5.15 -2.79
CA PRO A 34 -20.98 -5.94 -3.63
C PRO A 34 -21.27 -5.21 -4.94
N LYS A 35 -21.47 -5.97 -6.02
CA LYS A 35 -21.73 -5.41 -7.38
C LYS A 35 -22.96 -4.50 -7.46
N LYS A 36 -23.90 -4.65 -6.52
CA LYS A 36 -25.06 -3.80 -6.35
C LYS A 36 -25.10 -3.39 -4.88
N ALA A 37 -24.70 -2.16 -4.60
CA ALA A 37 -24.99 -1.49 -3.34
C ALA A 37 -25.87 -0.28 -3.65
N PRO A 38 -26.91 0.01 -2.84
CA PRO A 38 -27.58 1.28 -2.91
C PRO A 38 -26.56 2.39 -2.59
N THR A 39 -26.54 3.45 -3.41
CA THR A 39 -25.75 4.65 -3.06
C THR A 39 -26.38 5.27 -1.82
N PRO A 40 -25.66 5.40 -0.70
CA PRO A 40 -26.19 6.06 0.49
C PRO A 40 -26.51 7.51 0.15
N LYS A 41 -27.58 8.06 0.73
CA LYS A 41 -27.80 9.50 0.68
C LYS A 41 -26.73 10.22 1.53
N PRO A 42 -26.46 11.51 1.27
CA PRO A 42 -25.58 12.28 2.15
C PRO A 42 -26.02 12.17 3.61
N ASN A 43 -25.07 11.85 4.50
CA ASN A 43 -25.25 11.65 5.95
C ASN A 43 -26.12 10.45 6.34
N GLU A 44 -26.39 9.53 5.43
CA GLU A 44 -27.02 8.25 5.76
C GLU A 44 -25.94 7.29 6.28
N GLU A 45 -26.10 6.85 7.53
CA GLU A 45 -25.31 5.73 8.04
C GLU A 45 -25.69 4.47 7.25
N PHE A 46 -24.69 3.82 6.67
CA PHE A 46 -24.87 2.59 5.90
C PHE A 46 -23.98 1.50 6.48
N GLU A 47 -24.60 0.40 6.92
CA GLU A 47 -23.87 -0.78 7.38
C GLU A 47 -23.39 -1.62 6.20
N THR A 48 -22.08 -1.83 6.13
CA THR A 48 -21.42 -2.54 5.04
C THR A 48 -21.44 -4.05 5.24
N ASN A 49 -22.55 -4.62 5.75
CA ASN A 49 -22.63 -6.03 6.15
C ASN A 49 -22.37 -7.02 4.99
N GLU A 50 -22.46 -6.56 3.74
CA GLU A 50 -22.15 -7.32 2.53
C GLU A 50 -20.73 -7.09 1.99
N ALA A 51 -20.01 -6.08 2.49
CA ALA A 51 -18.63 -5.83 2.10
C ALA A 51 -17.73 -6.89 2.72
N THR A 52 -16.87 -7.48 1.89
CA THR A 52 -15.91 -8.49 2.35
C THR A 52 -14.51 -7.92 2.29
N LEU A 53 -13.64 -8.36 3.19
CA LEU A 53 -12.23 -7.97 3.20
C LEU A 53 -11.40 -9.06 2.53
N SER A 54 -10.47 -8.65 1.68
CA SER A 54 -9.39 -9.51 1.18
C SER A 54 -8.05 -8.84 1.44
N VAL A 55 -6.99 -9.63 1.58
CA VAL A 55 -5.62 -9.09 1.52
C VAL A 55 -5.40 -8.38 0.19
N MET A 56 -4.66 -7.28 0.19
CA MET A 56 -4.24 -6.59 -1.02
C MET A 56 -3.53 -7.59 -1.96
N GLU A 57 -3.78 -7.40 -3.26
CA GLU A 57 -3.16 -8.19 -4.32
C GLU A 57 -1.64 -8.33 -4.11
N GLU A 58 -1.13 -9.57 -4.21
CA GLU A 58 0.30 -9.83 -4.18
C GLU A 58 0.94 -9.38 -5.49
N GLY A 59 2.10 -8.74 -5.39
CA GLY A 59 2.88 -8.40 -6.56
C GLY A 59 3.96 -7.37 -6.25
N PRO A 60 4.82 -7.09 -7.23
CA PRO A 60 5.74 -5.98 -7.11
C PRO A 60 4.99 -4.65 -7.08
N TRP A 61 5.71 -3.62 -6.65
CA TRP A 61 5.28 -2.24 -6.68
C TRP A 61 6.08 -1.48 -7.72
N LEU A 62 5.51 -0.39 -8.23
CA LEU A 62 6.13 0.44 -9.25
C LEU A 62 7.00 1.50 -8.57
N SER A 63 8.32 1.39 -8.69
CA SER A 63 9.18 2.53 -8.38
C SER A 63 9.05 3.55 -9.49
N THR A 64 8.43 4.68 -9.18
CA THR A 64 8.25 5.80 -10.11
C THR A 64 9.47 6.71 -10.15
N GLY A 65 10.45 6.45 -9.30
CA GLY A 65 11.52 7.40 -8.99
C GLY A 65 10.96 8.59 -8.22
N SER A 66 11.82 9.26 -7.45
CA SER A 66 11.45 10.51 -6.81
C SER A 66 11.79 11.67 -7.76
N TYR A 67 10.78 12.37 -8.27
CA TYR A 67 10.99 13.55 -9.11
C TYR A 67 11.60 14.69 -8.29
N MET A 68 12.65 15.32 -8.81
CA MET A 68 13.25 16.51 -8.21
C MET A 68 12.56 17.76 -8.76
N HIS A 69 12.07 18.61 -7.87
CA HIS A 69 11.55 19.94 -8.19
C HIS A 69 12.28 20.98 -7.35
N GLU A 70 12.89 21.98 -8.00
CA GLU A 70 13.61 23.08 -7.32
C GLU A 70 14.66 22.60 -6.29
N GLY A 71 15.37 21.51 -6.60
CA GLY A 71 16.42 20.97 -5.73
C GLY A 71 15.90 20.14 -4.55
N ARG A 72 14.59 19.88 -4.45
CA ARG A 72 13.99 19.00 -3.45
C ARG A 72 13.30 17.80 -4.10
N PHE A 73 13.30 16.67 -3.40
CA PHE A 73 12.52 15.53 -3.83
C PHE A 73 11.03 15.80 -3.60
N LYS A 74 10.16 15.47 -4.57
CA LYS A 74 8.70 15.60 -4.37
C LYS A 74 8.21 14.83 -3.14
N ALA A 75 8.80 13.67 -2.85
CA ALA A 75 8.49 12.89 -1.65
C ALA A 75 8.89 13.59 -0.35
N GLU A 76 9.91 14.47 -0.37
CA GLU A 76 10.28 15.30 0.78
C GLU A 76 9.23 16.37 1.07
N ILE A 77 8.62 16.92 0.01
CA ILE A 77 7.56 17.93 0.14
C ILE A 77 6.22 17.27 0.53
N GLY A 78 5.87 16.17 -0.14
CA GLY A 78 4.61 15.45 0.07
C GLY A 78 4.59 14.55 1.31
N GLY A 79 5.76 14.16 1.82
CA GLY A 79 5.90 13.25 2.97
C GLY A 79 5.48 11.80 2.69
N ILE A 80 5.23 11.43 1.43
CA ILE A 80 4.72 10.11 1.05
C ILE A 80 5.85 9.29 0.40
N ILE A 81 6.19 8.18 1.03
CA ILE A 81 7.22 7.26 0.52
C ILE A 81 6.56 6.16 -0.34
N PHE A 82 5.50 5.54 0.18
CA PHE A 82 4.74 4.46 -0.47
C PHE A 82 3.28 4.88 -0.66
N GLY A 83 2.81 4.90 -1.91
CA GLY A 83 1.42 5.20 -2.26
C GLY A 83 0.65 3.92 -2.60
N ILE A 84 -0.42 3.63 -1.85
CA ILE A 84 -1.37 2.55 -2.18
C ILE A 84 -2.33 3.00 -3.29
N TYR A 85 -2.86 4.21 -3.15
CA TYR A 85 -3.47 4.90 -4.27
C TYR A 85 -2.39 5.65 -5.06
N THR A 86 -2.67 5.91 -6.32
CA THR A 86 -1.72 6.54 -7.24
C THR A 86 -1.45 7.96 -6.79
N ASN A 87 -0.21 8.21 -6.40
CA ASN A 87 0.24 9.51 -5.92
C ASN A 87 1.56 9.90 -6.62
N GLU A 88 1.52 11.02 -7.34
CA GLU A 88 2.68 11.53 -8.09
C GLU A 88 3.84 12.01 -7.20
N GLN A 89 3.59 12.21 -5.91
CA GLN A 89 4.60 12.60 -4.93
C GLN A 89 5.26 11.38 -4.27
N ALA A 90 4.67 10.18 -4.39
CA ALA A 90 5.22 8.96 -3.82
C ALA A 90 6.43 8.44 -4.61
N ILE A 91 7.40 7.85 -3.89
CA ILE A 91 8.59 7.23 -4.50
C ILE A 91 8.25 5.88 -5.14
N VAL A 92 7.33 5.16 -4.50
CA VAL A 92 6.87 3.84 -4.93
C VAL A 92 5.35 3.79 -4.86
N ASN A 93 4.71 3.38 -5.94
CA ASN A 93 3.26 3.31 -6.07
C ASN A 93 2.81 1.86 -6.27
N PHE A 94 1.71 1.48 -5.64
CA PHE A 94 0.96 0.29 -6.03
C PHE A 94 0.27 0.55 -7.38
N PHE A 95 0.38 -0.40 -8.30
CA PHE A 95 -0.15 -0.28 -9.66
C PHE A 95 -1.24 -1.29 -9.99
N GLY A 96 -1.67 -2.09 -9.01
CA GLY A 96 -2.70 -3.12 -9.18
C GLY A 96 -4.13 -2.57 -9.20
N LYS A 97 -5.08 -3.47 -8.95
CA LYS A 97 -6.52 -3.18 -9.00
C LYS A 97 -6.91 -2.03 -8.05
N ASP A 98 -7.85 -1.18 -8.46
CA ASP A 98 -8.47 -0.14 -7.64
C ASP A 98 -7.49 0.90 -7.04
N ARG A 99 -6.28 1.01 -7.59
CA ARG A 99 -5.24 2.02 -7.22
C ARG A 99 -5.66 3.48 -7.36
N LEU A 100 -6.86 3.77 -7.86
CA LEU A 100 -7.40 5.14 -8.00
C LEU A 100 -8.42 5.47 -6.91
N LEU A 101 -8.79 4.48 -6.08
CA LEU A 101 -9.79 4.61 -5.02
C LEU A 101 -9.06 4.75 -3.68
N GLY A 102 -9.26 5.86 -2.98
CA GLY A 102 -8.61 6.13 -1.69
C GLY A 102 -9.35 5.54 -0.48
N ASP A 103 -10.58 5.08 -0.70
CA ASP A 103 -11.57 4.69 0.32
C ASP A 103 -11.76 3.17 0.44
N VAL A 104 -11.06 2.38 -0.37
CA VAL A 104 -11.17 0.92 -0.38
C VAL A 104 -10.00 0.20 0.30
N TRP A 105 -9.03 0.95 0.83
CA TRP A 105 -7.81 0.40 1.44
C TRP A 105 -7.78 0.68 2.93
N ILE A 106 -7.73 -0.37 3.74
CA ILE A 106 -7.69 -0.26 5.20
C ILE A 106 -6.56 -1.13 5.79
N PRO A 107 -6.09 -0.84 7.00
CA PRO A 107 -5.11 -1.70 7.68
C PRO A 107 -5.63 -3.14 7.86
N ASN A 108 -4.77 -4.13 7.64
CA ASN A 108 -5.04 -5.50 8.06
C ASN A 108 -4.67 -5.66 9.54
N GLU A 109 -5.63 -5.40 10.43
CA GLU A 109 -5.46 -5.44 11.90
C GLU A 109 -4.85 -6.75 12.43
N LYS A 110 -4.94 -7.86 11.68
CA LYS A 110 -4.33 -9.15 12.08
C LYS A 110 -2.82 -9.16 11.92
N ASN A 111 -2.29 -8.40 10.96
CA ASN A 111 -0.90 -8.45 10.55
C ASN A 111 -0.12 -7.15 10.82
N VAL A 112 -0.81 -6.01 10.92
CA VAL A 112 -0.15 -4.75 11.24
C VAL A 112 0.48 -4.82 12.63
N PRO A 113 1.70 -4.29 12.79
CA PRO A 113 2.32 -4.21 14.11
C PRO A 113 1.54 -3.22 14.98
N GLU A 114 1.62 -3.42 16.30
CA GLU A 114 1.02 -2.51 17.28
C GLU A 114 1.56 -1.09 17.10
N GLU A 115 0.72 -0.09 17.38
CA GLU A 115 1.10 1.32 17.30
C GLU A 115 2.37 1.59 18.13
N GLY A 116 3.30 2.37 17.56
CA GLY A 116 4.60 2.66 18.17
C GLY A 116 5.67 1.59 17.94
N THR A 117 5.35 0.45 17.33
CA THR A 117 6.35 -0.55 16.95
C THR A 117 7.31 0.01 15.90
N VAL A 118 8.60 0.00 16.19
CA VAL A 118 9.64 0.34 15.20
C VAL A 118 9.72 -0.77 14.15
N VAL A 119 9.60 -0.39 12.89
CA VAL A 119 9.70 -1.30 11.74
C VAL A 119 10.90 -0.95 10.87
N THR A 120 11.44 -1.96 10.20
CA THR A 120 12.38 -1.80 9.08
C THR A 120 11.64 -2.08 7.79
N VAL A 121 11.68 -1.13 6.85
CA VAL A 121 11.14 -1.33 5.50
C VAL A 121 12.27 -1.71 4.56
N VAL A 122 12.15 -2.88 3.93
CA VAL A 122 13.13 -3.42 2.99
C VAL A 122 12.56 -3.33 1.58
N VAL A 123 13.18 -2.51 0.74
CA VAL A 123 12.84 -2.37 -0.69
C VAL A 123 13.95 -3.02 -1.52
N LYS A 124 13.59 -3.96 -2.40
CA LYS A 124 14.55 -4.63 -3.28
C LYS A 124 14.03 -4.71 -4.73
N PRO A 125 14.90 -4.75 -5.75
CA PRO A 125 14.46 -4.98 -7.12
C PRO A 125 13.66 -6.28 -7.26
N HIS A 126 12.52 -6.22 -7.94
CA HIS A 126 11.71 -7.38 -8.23
C HIS A 126 12.41 -8.28 -9.25
N THR A 127 12.43 -9.58 -9.00
CA THR A 127 12.93 -10.58 -9.95
C THR A 127 11.75 -11.44 -10.41
N PRO A 128 11.32 -11.34 -11.68
CA PRO A 128 10.24 -12.16 -12.20
C PRO A 128 10.57 -13.65 -12.03
N LYS A 129 9.61 -14.43 -11.51
CA LYS A 129 9.73 -15.89 -11.54
C LYS A 129 9.69 -16.33 -13.00
N LYS A 130 10.68 -17.12 -13.42
CA LYS A 130 10.73 -17.73 -14.76
C LYS A 130 9.64 -18.79 -14.93
#